data_AF-A0A946VR96-F1
#
_entry.id   AF-A0A946VR96-F1
#
_cell.length_a   1.000
_cell.length_b   1.000
_cell.length_c   1.000
_cell.angle_alpha   90.00
_cell.angle_beta   90.00
_cell.angle_gamma   90.00
#
_symmetry.space_group_name_H-M   'P 1'
#
loop_
_entity.id
_entity.type
_entity.pdbx_description
1 polymer ?
#
loop_
_entity_poly.entity_id
_entity_poly.type
_entity_poly.pdbx_seq_one_letter_code
_entity_poly.pdbx_strand_id
1 'polypeptide(L)'
;PGCLRQNRSALARRVFIQSALVEQQLDPDAELRKRARFWQHNLQLLEAVAAREARLRRRDLLLDDAALAAFYARNLSAEICSRAALAKWLRDCPESAVTALCLTEQEAQAGTAPLDLLAQFPTQLELAGQSYRLSYCFAPGAEADGVTLHLPATAVGALPLAALEWLVPGMLVDKCGELIRLLPKAQRKKLVPAAQAAAALCAQLQPEQCRAQSRSLYVELAAQVKRHYAVVLDPVAWRRLARDKLAEYYRMRVEITGPSGEVLFAGRDIPALQRVCLQSLQAKASQSEQAAAKGSVITAWDFGDLDQGSTAPHAGEQGYRALKQSAAGLVLGYSPSAADANAHTRQSLPQLAAHAMREQVRYLKKNTCKNAGKILPYVKIGDREQLVEDLIHAAIAHACFDEFANGMPRNTTEFERCITTGRGSVVPVALKIEQQLYVLLDYYQQVCARLHEKRGHFPVQCKDIEQQLAELVCAGFMQRTGARQLEQLPRYLEAILVRLDRLGGRVEQDTQLCEKLSSLQRPLHNLLYKYPQAIIYDEQVRQYRWLLEELRVSLFAQQLKTVVPVSIQRVSKAWQAIDLNHYPLAV
;
A
#
# COMPACT_ATOMS: atom_id res chain seq x y z
N PRO A 1 72.34 -9.92 20.33
CA PRO A 1 71.36 -11.01 20.05
C PRO A 1 70.08 -10.96 20.91
N GLY A 2 70.20 -10.78 22.24
CA GLY A 2 69.04 -10.73 23.16
C GLY A 2 68.10 -9.53 22.95
N CYS A 3 68.65 -8.33 22.75
CA CYS A 3 67.88 -7.09 22.55
C CYS A 3 67.01 -7.11 21.27
N LEU A 4 67.51 -7.74 20.19
CA LEU A 4 66.78 -7.91 18.92
C LEU A 4 65.63 -8.94 19.02
N ARG A 5 65.78 -9.99 19.83
CA ARG A 5 64.71 -10.98 20.08
C ARG A 5 63.59 -10.40 20.96
N GLN A 6 63.94 -9.61 21.98
CA GLN A 6 62.96 -8.93 22.83
C GLN A 6 62.12 -7.91 22.05
N ASN A 7 62.74 -7.09 21.19
CA ASN A 7 62.00 -6.13 20.37
C ASN A 7 61.06 -6.78 19.35
N ARG A 8 61.44 -7.92 18.76
CA ARG A 8 60.56 -8.68 17.84
C ARG A 8 59.37 -9.31 18.56
N SER A 9 59.56 -9.82 19.78
CA SER A 9 58.48 -10.39 20.60
C SER A 9 57.46 -9.33 21.02
N ALA A 10 57.92 -8.16 21.46
CA ALA A 10 57.05 -7.04 21.82
C ALA A 10 56.25 -6.51 20.62
N LEU A 11 56.86 -6.43 19.44
CA LEU A 11 56.16 -6.04 18.21
C LEU A 11 55.12 -7.09 17.79
N ALA A 12 55.49 -8.38 17.82
CA ALA A 12 54.57 -9.47 17.49
C ALA A 12 53.35 -9.51 18.43
N ARG A 13 53.55 -9.24 19.73
CA ARG A 13 52.46 -9.11 20.70
C ARG A 13 51.52 -7.94 20.36
N ARG A 14 52.07 -6.76 20.03
CA ARG A 14 51.27 -5.60 19.64
C ARG A 14 50.44 -5.89 18.37
N VAL A 15 51.06 -6.48 17.36
CA VAL A 15 50.36 -6.86 16.11
C VAL A 15 49.27 -7.90 16.40
N PHE A 16 49.56 -8.90 17.24
CA PHE A 16 48.57 -9.90 17.62
C PHE A 16 47.37 -9.29 18.34
N ILE A 17 47.59 -8.42 19.34
CA ILE A 17 46.50 -7.74 20.05
C ILE A 17 45.68 -6.89 19.08
N GLN A 18 46.34 -6.10 18.23
CA GLN A 18 45.67 -5.24 17.26
C GLN A 18 44.81 -6.06 16.29
N SER A 19 45.40 -6.99 15.53
CA SER A 19 44.64 -7.67 14.48
C SER A 19 43.68 -8.73 15.03
N ALA A 20 44.10 -9.54 16.00
CA ALA A 20 43.27 -10.65 16.47
C ALA A 20 42.16 -10.20 17.44
N LEU A 21 42.45 -9.25 18.33
CA LEU A 21 41.53 -8.87 19.41
C LEU A 21 40.82 -7.54 19.17
N VAL A 22 41.52 -6.51 18.69
CA VAL A 22 40.93 -5.18 18.41
C VAL A 22 40.17 -5.20 17.08
N GLU A 23 40.79 -5.64 15.99
CA GLU A 23 40.18 -5.76 14.66
C GLU A 23 39.32 -7.03 14.51
N GLN A 24 39.20 -7.82 15.58
CA GLN A 24 38.30 -8.99 15.70
C GLN A 24 38.63 -10.15 14.74
N GLN A 25 39.88 -10.26 14.25
CA GLN A 25 40.31 -11.29 13.30
C GLN A 25 40.91 -12.53 13.98
N LEU A 26 40.39 -12.92 15.16
CA LEU A 26 40.94 -14.05 15.92
C LEU A 26 40.76 -15.40 15.20
N ASP A 27 39.69 -15.56 14.43
CA ASP A 27 39.31 -16.79 13.70
C ASP A 27 39.61 -18.08 14.51
N PRO A 28 38.87 -18.35 15.61
CA PRO A 28 39.17 -19.44 16.52
C PRO A 28 38.63 -20.80 16.05
N ASP A 29 39.47 -21.83 16.13
CA ASP A 29 39.06 -23.24 16.01
C ASP A 29 38.09 -23.64 17.15
N ALA A 30 37.40 -24.78 16.99
CA ALA A 30 36.37 -25.24 17.94
C ALA A 30 36.84 -25.32 19.42
N GLU A 31 38.08 -25.77 19.65
CA GLU A 31 38.72 -25.80 20.98
C GLU A 31 38.92 -24.40 21.56
N LEU A 32 39.46 -23.47 20.76
CA LEU A 32 39.72 -22.10 21.20
C LEU A 32 38.42 -21.33 21.42
N ARG A 33 37.41 -21.55 20.58
CA ARG A 33 36.09 -20.90 20.68
C ARG A 33 35.36 -21.27 21.99
N LYS A 34 35.52 -22.50 22.49
CA LYS A 34 34.97 -22.92 23.80
C LYS A 34 35.63 -22.22 24.99
N ARG A 35 36.93 -21.92 24.89
CA ARG A 35 37.75 -21.38 25.99
C ARG A 35 37.84 -19.85 25.97
N ALA A 36 37.83 -19.24 24.79
CA ALA A 36 37.85 -17.78 24.60
C ALA A 36 36.47 -17.13 24.80
N ARG A 37 35.77 -17.48 25.89
CA ARG A 37 34.44 -16.92 26.21
C ARG A 37 34.48 -15.40 26.37
N PHE A 38 35.59 -14.87 26.90
CA PHE A 38 35.83 -13.43 27.01
C PHE A 38 35.75 -12.72 25.66
N TRP A 39 36.21 -13.35 24.58
CA TRP A 39 36.23 -12.75 23.25
C TRP A 39 34.80 -12.61 22.71
N GLN A 40 33.98 -13.65 22.83
CA GLN A 40 32.56 -13.58 22.46
C GLN A 40 31.79 -12.56 23.30
N HIS A 41 32.04 -12.52 24.62
CA HIS A 41 31.47 -11.52 25.52
C HIS A 41 31.84 -10.09 25.09
N ASN A 42 33.13 -9.84 24.83
CA ASN A 42 33.62 -8.54 24.39
C ASN A 42 33.05 -8.13 23.04
N LEU A 43 32.96 -9.04 22.07
CA LEU A 43 32.33 -8.79 20.78
C LEU A 43 30.87 -8.34 20.96
N GLN A 44 30.09 -9.10 21.72
CA GLN A 44 28.69 -8.77 22.00
C GLN A 44 28.55 -7.42 22.71
N LEU A 45 29.45 -7.11 23.64
CA LEU A 45 29.44 -5.83 24.37
C LEU A 45 29.82 -4.65 23.46
N LEU A 46 30.87 -4.78 22.66
CA LEU A 46 31.30 -3.76 21.70
C LEU A 46 30.22 -3.52 20.63
N GLU A 47 29.60 -4.57 20.10
CA GLU A 47 28.45 -4.47 19.18
C GLU A 47 27.27 -3.75 19.84
N ALA A 48 26.97 -4.06 21.11
CA ALA A 48 25.89 -3.39 21.84
C ALA A 48 26.17 -1.89 22.06
N VAL A 49 27.41 -1.52 22.39
CA VAL A 49 27.81 -0.11 22.55
C VAL A 49 27.84 0.62 21.20
N ALA A 50 28.36 0.01 20.15
CA ALA A 50 28.32 0.55 18.79
C ALA A 50 26.88 0.74 18.27
N ALA A 51 25.97 -0.18 18.61
CA ALA A 51 24.55 -0.02 18.31
C ALA A 51 23.91 1.16 19.07
N ARG A 52 24.33 1.41 20.33
CA ARG A 52 23.92 2.60 21.10
C ARG A 52 24.47 3.89 20.46
N GLU A 53 25.73 3.89 20.00
CA GLU A 53 26.33 5.01 19.23
C GLU A 53 25.56 5.32 17.95
N ALA A 54 25.29 4.30 17.15
CA ALA A 54 24.55 4.43 15.90
C ALA A 54 23.13 4.98 16.14
N ARG A 55 22.45 4.53 17.21
CA ARG A 55 21.14 5.06 17.64
C ARG A 55 21.21 6.54 17.99
N LEU A 56 22.22 6.93 18.76
CA LEU A 56 22.40 8.31 19.24
C LEU A 56 23.11 9.23 18.22
N ARG A 57 23.54 8.68 17.08
CA ARG A 57 24.38 9.37 16.07
C ARG A 57 25.60 10.07 16.71
N ARG A 58 26.23 9.39 17.68
CA ARG A 58 27.40 9.85 18.43
C ARG A 58 28.56 8.88 18.21
N ARG A 59 29.80 9.37 18.26
CA ARG A 59 31.05 8.58 18.08
C ARG A 59 31.96 8.62 19.32
N ASP A 60 31.41 9.06 20.44
CA ASP A 60 32.14 9.31 21.69
C ASP A 60 31.68 8.42 22.84
N LEU A 61 30.91 7.36 22.55
CA LEU A 61 30.47 6.41 23.58
C LEU A 61 31.31 5.12 23.53
N LEU A 62 31.75 4.65 22.37
CA LEU A 62 32.59 3.47 22.25
C LEU A 62 34.04 3.83 22.60
N LEU A 63 34.73 2.97 23.33
CA LEU A 63 36.16 3.14 23.54
C LEU A 63 36.91 3.06 22.20
N ASP A 64 38.02 3.80 22.08
CA ASP A 64 38.82 3.76 20.87
C ASP A 64 39.72 2.51 20.81
N ASP A 65 40.22 2.21 19.60
CA ASP A 65 41.09 1.05 19.36
C ASP A 65 42.34 1.07 20.24
N ALA A 66 42.86 2.27 20.55
CA ALA A 66 44.05 2.44 21.37
C ALA A 66 43.79 2.04 22.84
N ALA A 67 42.66 2.45 23.41
CA ALA A 67 42.23 2.04 24.73
C ALA A 67 41.93 0.54 24.79
N LEU A 68 41.34 -0.05 23.73
CA LEU A 68 41.05 -1.47 23.66
C LEU A 68 42.33 -2.30 23.61
N ALA A 69 43.30 -1.86 22.81
CA ALA A 69 44.63 -2.45 22.77
C ALA A 69 45.32 -2.36 24.14
N ALA A 70 45.19 -1.24 24.85
CA ALA A 70 45.75 -1.05 26.18
C ALA A 70 45.09 -1.98 27.23
N PHE A 71 43.77 -2.16 27.17
CA PHE A 71 43.04 -3.11 28.01
C PHE A 71 43.58 -4.53 27.85
N TYR A 72 43.67 -5.02 26.60
CA TYR A 72 44.23 -6.35 26.33
C TYR A 72 45.70 -6.45 26.72
N ALA A 73 46.51 -5.43 26.46
CA ALA A 73 47.93 -5.42 26.83
C ALA A 73 48.18 -5.46 28.35
N ARG A 74 47.25 -4.94 29.16
CA ARG A 74 47.30 -5.00 30.63
C ARG A 74 46.91 -6.37 31.17
N ASN A 75 45.94 -7.04 30.54
CA ASN A 75 45.33 -8.26 31.06
C ASN A 75 45.92 -9.56 30.46
N LEU A 76 46.60 -9.50 29.31
CA LEU A 76 47.30 -10.65 28.71
C LEU A 76 48.77 -10.73 29.15
N SER A 77 49.29 -11.94 29.33
CA SER A 77 50.73 -12.17 29.56
C SER A 77 51.59 -11.63 28.40
N ALA A 78 52.82 -11.20 28.72
CA ALA A 78 53.80 -10.69 27.76
C ALA A 78 54.26 -11.73 26.72
N GLU A 79 54.06 -13.02 26.97
CA GLU A 79 54.47 -14.12 26.09
C GLU A 79 53.45 -14.43 24.99
N ILE A 80 52.24 -13.86 25.08
CA ILE A 80 51.14 -14.16 24.15
C ILE A 80 51.27 -13.28 22.89
N CYS A 81 51.75 -13.90 21.81
CA CYS A 81 51.97 -13.25 20.51
C CYS A 81 51.35 -13.99 19.33
N SER A 82 50.59 -15.07 19.56
CA SER A 82 49.94 -15.86 18.52
C SER A 82 48.68 -16.57 19.03
N ARG A 83 47.83 -17.03 18.11
CA ARG A 83 46.64 -17.84 18.42
C ARG A 83 47.00 -19.09 19.22
N ALA A 84 48.09 -19.78 18.88
CA ALA A 84 48.56 -20.97 19.58
C ALA A 84 49.02 -20.67 21.01
N ALA A 85 49.72 -19.54 21.20
CA ALA A 85 50.14 -19.08 22.53
C ALA A 85 48.92 -18.71 23.40
N LEU A 86 47.94 -18.02 22.83
CA LEU A 86 46.68 -17.70 23.51
C LEU A 86 45.90 -18.98 23.88
N ALA A 87 45.79 -19.92 22.94
CA ALA A 87 45.09 -21.18 23.18
C ALA A 87 45.74 -21.97 24.31
N LYS A 88 47.08 -22.09 24.31
CA LYS A 88 47.83 -22.75 25.39
C LYS A 88 47.60 -22.06 26.73
N TRP A 89 47.73 -20.73 26.76
CA TRP A 89 47.54 -19.95 27.98
C TRP A 89 46.12 -20.11 28.56
N LEU A 90 45.09 -20.08 27.71
CA LEU A 90 43.69 -20.31 28.11
C LEU A 90 43.41 -21.73 28.63
N ARG A 91 44.30 -22.71 28.41
CA ARG A 91 44.15 -24.05 29.02
C ARG A 91 44.66 -24.10 30.44
N ASP A 92 45.71 -23.35 30.72
CA ASP A 92 46.50 -23.47 31.95
C ASP A 92 46.19 -22.33 32.94
N CYS A 93 45.52 -21.25 32.50
CA CYS A 93 45.22 -20.09 33.33
C CYS A 93 44.03 -20.32 34.27
N PRO A 94 44.01 -19.69 35.46
CA PRO A 94 42.85 -19.70 36.33
C PRO A 94 41.68 -18.94 35.69
N GLU A 95 40.45 -19.29 36.08
CA GLU A 95 39.23 -18.66 35.55
C GLU A 95 39.20 -17.15 35.81
N SER A 96 39.78 -16.68 36.93
CA SER A 96 39.92 -15.25 37.24
C SER A 96 40.70 -14.46 36.17
N ALA A 97 41.69 -15.08 35.52
CA ALA A 97 42.45 -14.45 34.44
C ALA A 97 41.63 -14.35 33.14
N VAL A 98 40.73 -15.31 32.89
CA VAL A 98 39.79 -15.25 31.76
C VAL A 98 38.74 -14.16 32.00
N THR A 99 38.21 -14.07 33.23
CA THR A 99 37.26 -13.02 33.61
C THR A 99 37.87 -11.62 33.54
N ALA A 100 39.15 -11.46 33.86
CA ALA A 100 39.86 -10.20 33.70
C ALA A 100 39.98 -9.73 32.23
N LEU A 101 39.80 -10.64 31.26
CA LEU A 101 39.76 -10.31 29.84
C LEU A 101 38.34 -9.95 29.35
N CYS A 102 37.31 -10.08 30.19
CA CYS A 102 35.96 -9.63 29.89
C CYS A 102 35.84 -8.13 30.21
N LEU A 103 35.53 -7.33 29.19
CA LEU A 103 35.19 -5.91 29.35
C LEU A 103 33.93 -5.76 30.19
N THR A 104 33.96 -4.80 31.09
CA THR A 104 32.77 -4.30 31.78
C THR A 104 32.06 -3.23 30.93
N GLU A 105 30.77 -2.98 31.18
CA GLU A 105 30.04 -1.90 30.48
C GLU A 105 30.71 -0.53 30.64
N GLN A 106 31.35 -0.26 31.79
CA GLN A 106 32.06 0.98 32.05
C GLN A 106 33.37 1.10 31.27
N GLU A 107 34.11 0.00 31.09
CA GLU A 107 35.33 0.00 30.28
C GLU A 107 35.05 0.03 28.78
N ALA A 108 33.90 -0.51 28.37
CA ALA A 108 33.42 -0.44 27.00
C ALA A 108 32.96 0.97 26.59
N GLN A 109 32.61 1.81 27.56
CA GLN A 109 32.01 3.12 27.35
C GLN A 109 32.97 4.26 27.70
N ALA A 110 33.28 5.15 26.75
CA ALA A 110 34.00 6.39 27.01
C ALA A 110 33.13 7.45 27.73
N GLY A 111 31.81 7.26 27.76
CA GLY A 111 30.85 8.08 28.50
C GLY A 111 29.47 7.42 28.63
N THR A 112 28.64 7.91 29.55
CA THR A 112 27.29 7.36 29.79
C THR A 112 26.22 8.20 29.09
N ALA A 113 25.43 7.58 28.21
CA ALA A 113 24.23 8.22 27.68
C ALA A 113 23.08 8.07 28.69
N PRO A 114 22.33 9.15 29.03
CA PRO A 114 21.17 9.04 29.89
C PRO A 114 20.15 8.03 29.33
N LEU A 115 19.60 7.17 30.19
CA LEU A 115 18.59 6.18 29.80
C LEU A 115 17.38 6.83 29.09
N ASP A 116 16.99 8.01 29.55
CA ASP A 116 15.90 8.81 28.96
C ASP A 116 16.16 9.20 27.50
N LEU A 117 17.43 9.41 27.13
CA LEU A 117 17.80 9.72 25.75
C LEU A 117 17.67 8.48 24.85
N LEU A 118 18.09 7.30 25.34
CA LEU A 118 17.97 6.04 24.61
C LEU A 118 16.51 5.64 24.38
N ALA A 119 15.61 5.96 25.32
CA ALA A 119 14.18 5.72 25.19
C ALA A 119 13.56 6.47 23.98
N GLN A 120 14.15 7.59 23.57
CA GLN A 120 13.70 8.36 22.40
C GLN A 120 14.04 7.70 21.06
N PHE A 121 14.87 6.65 21.05
CA PHE A 121 15.28 5.90 19.86
C PHE A 121 14.88 4.42 19.99
N PRO A 122 13.59 4.07 19.96
CA PRO A 122 13.13 2.72 20.27
C PRO A 122 13.61 1.66 19.27
N THR A 123 13.73 0.40 19.70
CA THR A 123 14.10 -0.72 18.80
C THR A 123 12.93 -1.28 18.00
N GLN A 124 11.70 -0.87 18.35
CA GLN A 124 10.47 -1.25 17.69
C GLN A 124 9.58 -0.03 17.45
N LEU A 125 8.72 -0.12 16.45
CA LEU A 125 7.72 0.89 16.13
C LEU A 125 6.37 0.22 15.88
N GLU A 126 5.34 0.68 16.59
CA GLU A 126 3.98 0.21 16.38
C GLU A 126 3.31 0.98 15.24
N LEU A 127 2.80 0.25 14.25
CA LEU A 127 2.06 0.77 13.10
C LEU A 127 0.88 -0.15 12.80
N ALA A 128 -0.33 0.42 12.67
CA ALA A 128 -1.55 -0.32 12.37
C ALA A 128 -1.81 -1.55 13.30
N GLY A 129 -1.47 -1.42 14.59
CA GLY A 129 -1.65 -2.49 15.58
C GLY A 129 -0.60 -3.61 15.52
N GLN A 130 0.47 -3.46 14.72
CA GLN A 130 1.58 -4.40 14.64
C GLN A 130 2.89 -3.73 15.04
N SER A 131 3.79 -4.49 15.68
CA SER A 131 5.12 -4.02 16.08
C SER A 131 6.17 -4.44 15.05
N TYR A 132 6.94 -3.47 14.55
CA TYR A 132 7.98 -3.67 13.55
C TYR A 132 9.35 -3.30 14.12
N ARG A 133 10.39 -4.06 13.74
CA ARG A 133 11.76 -3.81 14.19
C ARG A 133 12.34 -2.56 13.52
N LEU A 134 13.05 -1.76 14.31
CA LEU A 134 13.89 -0.66 13.84
C LEU A 134 15.38 -1.02 13.95
N SER A 135 16.15 -0.50 13.00
CA SER A 135 17.62 -0.51 13.03
C SER A 135 18.15 0.88 12.73
N TYR A 136 19.33 1.16 13.25
CA TYR A 136 19.94 2.49 13.21
C TYR A 136 21.35 2.36 12.64
N CYS A 137 21.65 3.18 11.65
CA CYS A 137 22.98 3.29 11.07
C CYS A 137 23.43 4.74 11.15
N PHE A 138 24.64 4.98 11.64
CA PHE A 138 25.27 6.29 11.57
C PHE A 138 26.47 6.26 10.63
N ALA A 139 26.17 6.42 9.34
CA ALA A 139 27.15 6.40 8.27
C ALA A 139 26.86 7.56 7.30
N PRO A 140 27.27 8.80 7.65
CA PRO A 140 26.96 9.99 6.84
C PRO A 140 27.30 9.79 5.36
N GLY A 141 26.30 9.97 4.49
CA GLY A 141 26.43 9.82 3.04
C GLY A 141 26.20 8.40 2.50
N ALA A 142 26.11 7.38 3.37
CA ALA A 142 25.71 6.04 2.95
C ALA A 142 24.19 5.93 2.77
N GLU A 143 23.75 5.10 1.83
CA GLU A 143 22.33 4.87 1.57
C GLU A 143 21.61 4.30 2.82
N ALA A 144 22.31 3.57 3.69
CA ALA A 144 21.75 3.00 4.91
C ALA A 144 21.61 4.00 6.08
N ASP A 145 22.13 5.23 5.96
CA ASP A 145 22.18 6.20 7.08
C ASP A 145 20.78 6.56 7.62
N GLY A 146 20.68 6.65 8.95
CA GLY A 146 19.45 6.97 9.66
C GLY A 146 18.70 5.73 10.14
N VAL A 147 17.36 5.84 10.18
CA VAL A 147 16.48 4.81 10.75
C VAL A 147 15.90 3.96 9.64
N THR A 148 16.03 2.64 9.78
CA THR A 148 15.45 1.64 8.89
C THR A 148 14.39 0.82 9.62
N LEU A 149 13.19 0.77 9.04
CA LEU A 149 12.07 -0.08 9.43
C LEU A 149 12.14 -1.41 8.67
N HIS A 150 12.10 -2.52 9.40
CA HIS A 150 12.04 -3.88 8.84
C HIS A 150 10.59 -4.32 8.68
N LEU A 151 10.16 -4.55 7.45
CA LEU A 151 8.77 -4.78 7.08
C LEU A 151 8.62 -6.10 6.31
N PRO A 152 7.85 -7.08 6.80
CA PRO A 152 7.53 -8.26 6.02
C PRO A 152 6.77 -7.91 4.73
N ALA A 153 7.06 -8.60 3.63
CA ALA A 153 6.40 -8.37 2.33
C ALA A 153 4.86 -8.46 2.40
N THR A 154 4.31 -9.26 3.31
CA THR A 154 2.86 -9.41 3.53
C THR A 154 2.23 -8.15 4.14
N ALA A 155 2.98 -7.36 4.91
CA ALA A 155 2.51 -6.15 5.57
C ALA A 155 2.63 -4.89 4.70
N VAL A 156 3.25 -4.99 3.50
CA VAL A 156 3.53 -3.84 2.64
C VAL A 156 2.28 -3.06 2.25
N GLY A 157 1.17 -3.76 1.98
CA GLY A 157 -0.08 -3.15 1.52
C GLY A 157 -0.82 -2.35 2.59
N ALA A 158 -0.62 -2.70 3.87
CA ALA A 158 -1.32 -2.08 5.00
C ALA A 158 -0.50 -0.98 5.70
N LEU A 159 0.67 -0.62 5.15
CA LEU A 159 1.61 0.30 5.79
C LEU A 159 1.09 1.76 5.74
N PRO A 160 0.85 2.41 6.90
CA PRO A 160 0.37 3.78 6.95
C PRO A 160 1.50 4.77 6.64
N LEU A 161 1.60 5.22 5.38
CA LEU A 161 2.70 6.06 4.89
C LEU A 161 2.87 7.36 5.68
N ALA A 162 1.77 8.00 6.10
CA ALA A 162 1.79 9.23 6.87
C ALA A 162 2.41 9.03 8.27
N ALA A 163 2.25 7.84 8.87
CA ALA A 163 2.82 7.53 10.18
C ALA A 163 4.36 7.50 10.15
N LEU A 164 4.95 7.12 9.01
CA LEU A 164 6.41 7.10 8.83
C LEU A 164 7.04 8.49 8.78
N GLU A 165 6.25 9.53 8.51
CA GLU A 165 6.73 10.91 8.47
C GLU A 165 7.24 11.38 9.83
N TRP A 166 6.69 10.82 10.91
CA TRP A 166 7.02 11.15 12.30
C TRP A 166 8.37 10.58 12.77
N LEU A 167 8.95 9.65 12.01
CA LEU A 167 10.24 9.03 12.30
C LEU A 167 10.30 8.46 13.73
N VAL A 168 11.35 8.71 14.51
CA VAL A 168 11.47 8.33 15.93
C VAL A 168 11.49 9.57 16.82
N PRO A 169 11.04 9.50 18.08
CA PRO A 169 10.96 10.66 18.98
C PRO A 169 12.26 11.48 19.04
N GLY A 170 13.41 10.81 19.15
CA GLY A 170 14.72 11.44 19.33
C GLY A 170 15.22 12.23 18.12
N MET A 171 14.61 12.08 16.94
CA MET A 171 14.96 12.83 15.73
C MET A 171 13.89 13.84 15.32
N LEU A 172 12.74 13.83 15.97
CA LEU A 172 11.58 14.58 15.51
C LEU A 172 11.78 16.10 15.65
N VAL A 173 12.32 16.55 16.78
CA VAL A 173 12.55 17.98 17.04
C VAL A 173 13.56 18.55 16.03
N ASP A 174 14.68 17.87 15.82
CA ASP A 174 15.69 18.29 14.86
C ASP A 174 15.16 18.28 13.42
N LYS A 175 14.40 17.24 13.06
CA LYS A 175 13.70 17.17 11.77
C LYS A 175 12.79 18.37 11.57
N CYS A 176 11.96 18.70 12.56
CA CYS A 176 11.08 19.87 12.50
C CYS A 176 11.87 21.18 12.38
N GLY A 177 13.01 21.29 13.07
CA GLY A 177 13.94 22.42 12.95
C GLY A 177 14.43 22.61 11.51
N GLU A 178 14.91 21.53 10.88
CA GLU A 178 15.36 21.56 9.49
C GLU A 178 14.22 21.85 8.50
N LEU A 179 13.04 21.26 8.73
CA LEU A 179 11.84 21.58 7.95
C LEU A 179 11.50 23.08 8.00
N ILE A 180 11.63 23.73 9.17
CA ILE A 180 11.43 25.18 9.32
C ILE A 180 12.52 25.97 8.59
N ARG A 181 13.79 25.53 8.61
CA ARG A 181 14.88 26.20 7.90
C ARG A 181 14.68 26.21 6.38
N LEU A 182 14.08 25.15 5.84
CA LEU A 182 13.76 25.01 4.42
C LEU A 182 12.68 25.99 3.95
N LEU A 183 11.82 26.50 4.85
CA LEU A 183 10.74 27.41 4.46
C LEU A 183 11.25 28.68 3.76
N PRO A 184 10.48 29.21 2.79
CA PRO A 184 10.73 30.52 2.19
C PRO A 184 10.96 31.63 3.23
N LYS A 185 11.84 32.59 2.90
CA LYS A 185 12.28 33.67 3.80
C LYS A 185 11.11 34.40 4.48
N ALA A 186 10.03 34.65 3.74
CA ALA A 186 8.83 35.33 4.24
C ALA A 186 8.13 34.56 5.38
N GLN A 187 8.03 33.23 5.25
CA GLN A 187 7.39 32.37 6.24
C GLN A 187 8.34 32.09 7.41
N ARG A 188 9.63 31.87 7.14
CA ARG A 188 10.65 31.54 8.13
C ARG A 188 10.90 32.67 9.14
N LYS A 189 10.79 33.95 8.74
CA LYS A 189 11.13 35.11 9.59
C LYS A 189 10.45 35.10 10.97
N LYS A 190 9.21 34.58 11.04
CA LYS A 190 8.43 34.48 12.29
C LYS A 190 8.76 33.24 13.15
N LEU A 191 9.53 32.31 12.60
CA LEU A 191 9.87 31.01 13.20
C LEU A 191 11.36 30.92 13.59
N VAL A 192 12.07 32.05 13.63
CA VAL A 192 13.47 32.14 14.04
C VAL A 192 13.54 32.51 15.53
N PRO A 193 14.33 31.81 16.36
CA PRO A 193 15.24 30.70 16.02
C PRO A 193 14.52 29.37 15.71
N ALA A 194 14.90 28.71 14.60
CA ALA A 194 14.23 27.51 14.11
C ALA A 194 14.22 26.34 15.12
N ALA A 195 15.31 26.17 15.88
CA ALA A 195 15.40 25.14 16.91
C ALA A 195 14.42 25.38 18.07
N GLN A 196 14.28 26.63 18.52
CA GLN A 196 13.35 27.00 19.59
C GLN A 196 11.90 26.85 19.12
N ALA A 197 11.60 27.31 17.89
CA ALA A 197 10.28 27.15 17.31
C ALA A 197 9.90 25.68 17.14
N ALA A 198 10.83 24.84 16.67
CA ALA A 198 10.62 23.40 16.54
C ALA A 198 10.33 22.74 17.89
N ALA A 199 11.13 23.03 18.93
CA ALA A 199 10.90 22.49 20.27
C ALA A 199 9.52 22.88 20.82
N ALA A 200 9.13 24.15 20.69
CA ALA A 200 7.83 24.65 21.14
C ALA A 200 6.66 24.00 20.38
N LEU A 201 6.79 23.82 19.05
CA LEU A 201 5.77 23.17 18.23
C LEU A 201 5.65 21.68 18.54
N CYS A 202 6.78 20.97 18.65
CA CYS A 202 6.82 19.55 18.97
C CYS A 202 6.21 19.23 20.33
N ALA A 203 6.34 20.14 21.31
CA ALA A 203 5.68 19.99 22.62
C ALA A 203 4.14 19.99 22.55
N GLN A 204 3.55 20.50 21.46
CA GLN A 204 2.10 20.49 21.23
C GLN A 204 1.63 19.31 20.37
N LEU A 205 2.56 18.52 19.82
CA LEU A 205 2.23 17.38 18.98
C LEU A 205 2.05 16.12 19.83
N GLN A 206 1.23 15.19 19.34
CA GLN A 206 1.04 13.87 19.93
C GLN A 206 1.40 12.78 18.91
N PRO A 207 2.71 12.48 18.72
CA PRO A 207 3.18 11.63 17.64
C PRO A 207 2.56 10.23 17.64
N GLU A 208 2.39 9.61 18.81
CA GLU A 208 1.82 8.26 18.93
C GLU A 208 0.37 8.20 18.47
N GLN A 209 -0.48 9.12 18.95
CA GLN A 209 -1.87 9.21 18.51
C GLN A 209 -1.97 9.56 17.02
N CYS A 210 -1.12 10.46 16.54
CA CYS A 210 -1.09 10.83 15.12
C CYS A 210 -0.68 9.64 14.24
N ARG A 211 0.30 8.83 14.66
CA ARG A 211 0.68 7.59 13.95
C ARG A 211 -0.46 6.58 13.94
N ALA A 212 -1.11 6.34 15.07
CA ALA A 212 -2.23 5.40 15.18
C ALA A 212 -3.40 5.79 14.26
N GLN A 213 -3.63 7.09 14.08
CA GLN A 213 -4.67 7.64 13.21
C GLN A 213 -4.17 7.96 11.79
N SER A 214 -2.95 7.56 11.43
CA SER A 214 -2.32 7.82 10.13
C SER A 214 -2.34 9.30 9.71
N ARG A 215 -2.18 10.23 10.65
CA ARG A 215 -2.13 11.67 10.37
C ARG A 215 -0.74 12.09 9.89
N SER A 216 -0.71 13.02 8.94
CA SER A 216 0.55 13.54 8.38
C SER A 216 1.24 14.52 9.33
N LEU A 217 2.57 14.38 9.47
CA LEU A 217 3.41 15.31 10.22
C LEU A 217 3.28 16.74 9.66
N TYR A 218 3.28 16.90 8.33
CA TYR A 218 3.25 18.22 7.70
C TYR A 218 1.94 18.95 7.96
N VAL A 219 0.82 18.22 8.01
CA VAL A 219 -0.51 18.79 8.30
C VAL A 219 -0.58 19.23 9.74
N GLU A 220 -0.20 18.36 10.68
CA GLU A 220 -0.23 18.67 12.11
C GLU A 220 0.74 19.81 12.47
N LEU A 221 1.97 19.77 11.92
CA LEU A 221 2.96 20.83 12.15
C LEU A 221 2.50 22.17 11.56
N ALA A 222 1.92 22.19 10.35
CA ALA A 222 1.38 23.41 9.75
C ALA A 222 0.21 23.98 10.57
N ALA A 223 -0.64 23.11 11.14
CA ALA A 223 -1.72 23.53 12.03
C ALA A 223 -1.18 24.22 13.30
N GLN A 224 -0.14 23.65 13.92
CA GLN A 224 0.51 24.27 15.08
C GLN A 224 1.23 25.58 14.71
N VAL A 225 1.89 25.65 13.55
CA VAL A 225 2.51 26.89 13.06
C VAL A 225 1.47 28.00 12.87
N LYS A 226 0.32 27.67 12.27
CA LYS A 226 -0.78 28.63 12.12
C LYS A 226 -1.30 29.11 13.48
N ARG A 227 -1.50 28.19 14.43
CA ARG A 227 -2.05 28.48 15.76
C ARG A 227 -1.12 29.36 16.60
N HIS A 228 0.18 29.06 16.61
CA HIS A 228 1.14 29.71 17.51
C HIS A 228 1.88 30.90 16.89
N TYR A 229 2.03 30.93 15.56
CA TYR A 229 2.83 31.96 14.87
C TYR A 229 2.03 32.75 13.82
N ALA A 230 0.75 32.44 13.63
CA ALA A 230 -0.11 33.05 12.61
C ALA A 230 0.51 33.04 11.20
N VAL A 231 1.23 31.96 10.88
CA VAL A 231 1.78 31.69 9.55
C VAL A 231 0.98 30.56 8.92
N VAL A 232 0.40 30.82 7.76
CA VAL A 232 -0.29 29.79 6.98
C VAL A 232 0.74 29.13 6.08
N LEU A 233 0.88 27.82 6.26
CA LEU A 233 1.72 26.96 5.43
C LEU A 233 0.81 26.00 4.66
N ASP A 234 1.16 25.74 3.39
CA ASP A 234 0.58 24.65 2.62
C ASP A 234 1.35 23.36 2.94
N PRO A 235 0.73 22.36 3.62
CA PRO A 235 1.39 21.11 3.96
C PRO A 235 1.91 20.33 2.74
N VAL A 236 1.22 20.42 1.60
CA VAL A 236 1.56 19.67 0.38
C VAL A 236 2.82 20.26 -0.25
N ALA A 237 2.87 21.59 -0.40
CA ALA A 237 4.07 22.28 -0.89
C ALA A 237 5.27 22.05 0.05
N TRP A 238 5.05 22.08 1.36
CA TRP A 238 6.12 21.86 2.34
C TRP A 238 6.67 20.43 2.28
N ARG A 239 5.79 19.42 2.15
CA ARG A 239 6.19 18.02 1.95
C ARG A 239 7.01 17.81 0.69
N ARG A 240 6.66 18.48 -0.42
CA ARG A 240 7.44 18.43 -1.66
C ARG A 240 8.84 19.00 -1.46
N LEU A 241 8.93 20.19 -0.86
CA LEU A 241 10.21 20.84 -0.56
C LEU A 241 11.10 19.97 0.34
N ALA A 242 10.51 19.33 1.34
CA ALA A 242 11.22 18.40 2.22
C ALA A 242 11.73 17.16 1.48
N ARG A 243 10.98 16.62 0.51
CA ARG A 243 11.45 15.48 -0.30
C ARG A 243 12.76 15.79 -1.05
N ASP A 244 12.88 17.02 -1.55
CA ASP A 244 13.99 17.41 -2.43
C ASP A 244 15.21 17.94 -1.66
N LYS A 245 15.00 18.58 -0.51
CA LYS A 245 16.06 19.32 0.20
C LYS A 245 16.38 18.82 1.61
N LEU A 246 15.53 18.00 2.22
CA LEU A 246 15.79 17.46 3.54
C LEU A 246 16.84 16.34 3.44
N ALA A 247 17.81 16.33 4.36
CA ALA A 247 18.80 15.26 4.41
C ALA A 247 18.13 13.88 4.56
N GLU A 248 18.67 12.87 3.87
CA GLU A 248 18.02 11.57 3.73
C GLU A 248 17.78 10.85 5.05
N TYR A 249 18.64 11.04 6.05
CA TYR A 249 18.51 10.42 7.36
C TYR A 249 17.31 10.95 8.18
N TYR A 250 16.68 12.06 7.78
CA TYR A 250 15.39 12.52 8.32
C TYR A 250 14.17 11.93 7.60
N ARG A 251 14.40 10.96 6.69
CA ARG A 251 13.36 10.17 6.04
C ARG A 251 13.55 8.71 6.45
N MET A 252 12.47 8.11 6.97
CA MET A 252 12.46 6.69 7.31
C MET A 252 12.84 5.86 6.07
N ARG A 253 13.82 4.98 6.22
CA ARG A 253 14.13 3.95 5.23
C ARG A 253 13.32 2.69 5.57
N VAL A 254 12.87 1.95 4.57
CA VAL A 254 12.15 0.69 4.76
C VAL A 254 12.92 -0.41 4.04
N GLU A 255 13.10 -1.54 4.74
CA GLU A 255 13.57 -2.80 4.19
C GLU A 255 12.42 -3.79 4.18
N ILE A 256 12.06 -4.25 2.99
CA ILE A 256 11.04 -5.26 2.79
C ILE A 256 11.72 -6.62 2.85
N THR A 257 11.35 -7.44 3.82
CA THR A 257 11.91 -8.77 4.03
C THR A 257 10.98 -9.86 3.52
N GLY A 258 11.57 -10.91 2.97
CA GLY A 258 10.88 -12.15 2.61
C GLY A 258 10.74 -13.10 3.80
N PRO A 259 10.14 -14.29 3.58
CA PRO A 259 9.82 -15.23 4.65
C PRO A 259 11.04 -15.78 5.39
N SER A 260 12.21 -15.84 4.74
CA SER A 260 13.45 -16.32 5.36
C SER A 260 14.29 -15.20 5.99
N GLY A 261 13.76 -13.97 6.02
CA GLY A 261 14.45 -12.79 6.53
C GLY A 261 15.40 -12.14 5.52
N GLU A 262 15.39 -12.60 4.27
CA GLU A 262 16.15 -12.00 3.17
C GLU A 262 15.56 -10.65 2.78
N VAL A 263 16.42 -9.67 2.46
CA VAL A 263 15.97 -8.35 2.01
C VAL A 263 15.59 -8.44 0.53
N LEU A 264 14.32 -8.22 0.21
CA LEU A 264 13.80 -8.22 -1.16
C LEU A 264 13.96 -6.85 -1.83
N PHE A 265 13.59 -5.80 -1.11
CA PHE A 265 13.64 -4.43 -1.58
C PHE A 265 13.99 -3.50 -0.43
N ALA A 266 14.67 -2.40 -0.72
CA ALA A 266 14.99 -1.40 0.29
C ALA A 266 15.03 0.02 -0.29
N GLY A 267 14.71 1.02 0.54
CA GLY A 267 14.81 2.41 0.14
C GLY A 267 13.93 3.38 0.93
N ARG A 268 13.88 4.64 0.46
CA ARG A 268 13.13 5.75 1.11
C ARG A 268 11.92 6.24 0.31
N ASP A 269 11.73 5.73 -0.91
CA ASP A 269 10.50 5.94 -1.70
C ASP A 269 9.54 4.79 -1.44
N ILE A 270 8.83 4.90 -0.32
CA ILE A 270 7.96 3.84 0.19
C ILE A 270 6.83 3.51 -0.80
N PRO A 271 6.16 4.48 -1.45
CA PRO A 271 5.21 4.19 -2.52
C PRO A 271 5.80 3.39 -3.69
N ALA A 272 7.03 3.71 -4.12
CA ALA A 272 7.70 2.95 -5.17
C ALA A 272 8.00 1.52 -4.73
N LEU A 273 8.50 1.33 -3.50
CA LEU A 273 8.76 0.02 -2.92
C LEU A 273 7.48 -0.83 -2.79
N GLN A 274 6.38 -0.24 -2.31
CA GLN A 274 5.07 -0.91 -2.25
C GLN A 274 4.63 -1.38 -3.63
N ARG A 275 4.74 -0.53 -4.65
CA ARG A 275 4.34 -0.87 -6.02
C ARG A 275 5.12 -2.05 -6.57
N VAL A 276 6.45 -2.00 -6.47
CA VAL A 276 7.33 -3.07 -6.97
C VAL A 276 7.08 -4.38 -6.22
N CYS A 277 6.95 -4.31 -4.89
CA CYS A 277 6.65 -5.49 -4.07
C CYS A 277 5.30 -6.10 -4.41
N LEU A 278 4.22 -5.30 -4.48
CA LEU A 278 2.88 -5.79 -4.84
C LEU A 278 2.84 -6.37 -6.25
N GLN A 279 3.52 -5.75 -7.21
CA GLN A 279 3.66 -6.31 -8.57
C GLN A 279 4.41 -7.64 -8.57
N SER A 280 5.50 -7.76 -7.81
CA SER A 280 6.23 -9.02 -7.68
C SER A 280 5.39 -10.11 -7.02
N LEU A 281 4.60 -9.76 -5.99
CA LEU A 281 3.68 -10.69 -5.32
C LEU A 281 2.55 -11.12 -6.25
N GLN A 282 1.98 -10.20 -7.03
CA GLN A 282 0.99 -10.49 -8.05
C GLN A 282 1.57 -11.39 -9.15
N ALA A 283 2.78 -11.11 -9.65
CA ALA A 283 3.41 -11.94 -10.67
C ALA A 283 3.69 -13.37 -10.16
N LYS A 284 4.16 -13.51 -8.92
CA LYS A 284 4.35 -14.82 -8.27
C LYS A 284 3.02 -15.53 -8.02
N ALA A 285 2.00 -14.80 -7.58
CA ALA A 285 0.64 -15.33 -7.44
C ALA A 285 0.10 -15.80 -8.79
N SER A 286 0.31 -15.04 -9.88
CA SER A 286 -0.11 -15.43 -11.23
C SER A 286 0.67 -16.62 -11.79
N GLN A 287 1.94 -16.78 -11.44
CA GLN A 287 2.70 -18.00 -11.77
C GLN A 287 2.22 -19.22 -10.96
N SER A 288 1.92 -19.02 -9.68
CA SER A 288 1.28 -20.02 -8.83
C SER A 288 -0.14 -20.36 -9.34
N GLU A 289 -0.88 -19.38 -9.86
CA GLU A 289 -2.18 -19.55 -10.52
C GLU A 289 -2.06 -20.30 -11.84
N GLN A 290 -1.00 -20.11 -12.63
CA GLN A 290 -0.73 -20.93 -13.82
C GLN A 290 -0.37 -22.37 -13.44
N ALA A 291 0.28 -22.59 -12.29
CA ALA A 291 0.52 -23.92 -11.74
C ALA A 291 -0.76 -24.54 -11.15
N ALA A 292 -1.63 -23.74 -10.52
CA ALA A 292 -2.93 -24.15 -9.97
C ALA A 292 -4.03 -24.28 -11.04
N ALA A 293 -3.90 -23.63 -12.19
CA ALA A 293 -4.74 -23.80 -13.38
C ALA A 293 -4.48 -25.13 -14.11
N LYS A 294 -3.49 -25.92 -13.66
CA LYS A 294 -3.46 -27.37 -13.92
C LYS A 294 -4.46 -28.16 -13.05
N GLY A 295 -5.10 -27.51 -12.09
CA GLY A 295 -6.24 -28.03 -11.33
C GLY A 295 -7.55 -27.95 -12.11
N SER A 296 -8.54 -28.74 -11.67
CA SER A 296 -9.87 -28.83 -12.30
C SER A 296 -10.61 -27.50 -12.27
N VAL A 297 -11.20 -27.12 -13.42
CA VAL A 297 -12.12 -25.97 -13.52
C VAL A 297 -13.28 -26.14 -12.55
N ILE A 298 -13.50 -25.14 -11.70
CA ILE A 298 -14.53 -25.15 -10.68
C ILE A 298 -15.88 -24.89 -11.33
N THR A 299 -16.81 -25.83 -11.15
CA THR A 299 -18.19 -25.72 -11.66
C THR A 299 -19.25 -25.92 -10.58
N ALA A 300 -18.84 -26.23 -9.36
CA ALA A 300 -19.67 -26.35 -8.17
C ALA A 300 -18.91 -25.82 -6.95
N TRP A 301 -19.60 -25.59 -5.83
CA TRP A 301 -18.95 -25.19 -4.59
C TRP A 301 -18.38 -26.41 -3.85
N ASP A 302 -17.25 -26.93 -4.33
CA ASP A 302 -16.57 -28.13 -3.83
C ASP A 302 -15.19 -27.86 -3.22
N PHE A 303 -14.88 -26.58 -2.98
CA PHE A 303 -13.57 -26.10 -2.52
C PHE A 303 -13.55 -25.67 -1.04
N GLY A 304 -14.62 -25.92 -0.30
CA GLY A 304 -14.76 -25.54 1.12
C GLY A 304 -14.94 -24.03 1.33
N ASP A 305 -14.67 -23.57 2.55
CA ASP A 305 -15.05 -22.22 3.00
C ASP A 305 -14.05 -21.14 2.58
N LEU A 306 -14.59 -19.99 2.19
CA LEU A 306 -13.86 -18.76 1.90
C LEU A 306 -13.76 -17.90 3.17
N ASP A 307 -13.15 -18.46 4.21
CA ASP A 307 -12.91 -17.74 5.46
C ASP A 307 -11.97 -16.54 5.25
N GLN A 308 -12.17 -15.48 6.05
CA GLN A 308 -11.26 -14.34 6.08
C GLN A 308 -9.91 -14.75 6.68
N GLY A 309 -9.01 -15.27 5.85
CA GLY A 309 -7.62 -15.53 6.23
C GLY A 309 -7.20 -17.00 6.33
N SER A 310 -7.83 -17.91 5.58
CA SER A 310 -7.34 -19.29 5.50
C SER A 310 -5.93 -19.34 4.90
N THR A 311 -4.94 -19.75 5.69
CA THR A 311 -3.55 -20.00 5.30
C THR A 311 -3.46 -21.08 4.20
N ALA A 312 -2.66 -20.84 3.17
CA ALA A 312 -2.40 -21.85 2.13
C ALA A 312 -1.61 -23.04 2.72
N PRO A 313 -1.91 -24.30 2.36
CA PRO A 313 -1.22 -25.45 2.93
C PRO A 313 0.24 -25.60 2.50
N HIS A 314 0.68 -25.00 1.39
CA HIS A 314 2.01 -25.21 0.84
C HIS A 314 2.67 -23.86 0.49
N ALA A 315 3.84 -23.59 1.08
CA ALA A 315 4.74 -22.45 0.84
C ALA A 315 4.67 -21.20 1.75
N GLY A 316 4.03 -21.26 2.92
CA GLY A 316 4.25 -20.24 3.99
C GLY A 316 3.86 -18.78 3.65
N GLU A 317 3.22 -18.53 2.51
CA GLU A 317 2.70 -17.22 2.12
C GLU A 317 1.29 -17.01 2.71
N GLN A 318 1.11 -15.89 3.43
CA GLN A 318 -0.20 -15.46 3.91
C GLN A 318 -0.99 -14.83 2.75
N GLY A 319 -2.14 -15.40 2.40
CA GLY A 319 -3.01 -14.89 1.34
C GLY A 319 -4.47 -15.22 1.59
N TYR A 320 -5.37 -14.41 1.04
CA TYR A 320 -6.82 -14.59 1.17
C TYR A 320 -7.35 -15.43 0.01
N ARG A 321 -8.02 -16.55 0.31
CA ARG A 321 -8.65 -17.41 -0.71
C ARG A 321 -9.71 -16.63 -1.47
N ALA A 322 -9.73 -16.82 -2.78
CA ALA A 322 -10.63 -16.13 -3.68
C ALA A 322 -11.04 -17.04 -4.83
N LEU A 323 -12.31 -16.99 -5.21
CA LEU A 323 -12.76 -17.54 -6.48
C LEU A 323 -12.40 -16.55 -7.58
N LYS A 324 -11.63 -16.97 -8.59
CA LYS A 324 -11.12 -16.12 -9.67
C LYS A 324 -11.55 -16.64 -11.04
N GLN A 325 -11.72 -15.73 -11.98
CA GLN A 325 -11.90 -16.05 -13.40
C GLN A 325 -10.54 -16.26 -14.08
N SER A 326 -10.42 -17.34 -14.85
CA SER A 326 -9.28 -17.62 -15.73
C SER A 326 -9.78 -17.86 -17.17
N ALA A 327 -8.87 -17.92 -18.13
CA ALA A 327 -9.21 -18.24 -19.52
C ALA A 327 -9.88 -19.62 -19.68
N ALA A 328 -9.60 -20.57 -18.78
CA ALA A 328 -10.17 -21.92 -18.81
C ALA A 328 -11.48 -22.04 -18.01
N GLY A 329 -11.88 -21.01 -17.26
CA GLY A 329 -13.04 -21.03 -16.36
C GLY A 329 -12.68 -20.57 -14.94
N LEU A 330 -13.52 -20.95 -13.97
CA LEU A 330 -13.33 -20.55 -12.57
C LEU A 330 -12.25 -21.40 -11.90
N VAL A 331 -11.40 -20.75 -11.12
CA VAL A 331 -10.32 -21.39 -10.34
C VAL A 331 -10.28 -20.82 -8.93
N LEU A 332 -9.76 -21.60 -7.99
CA LEU A 332 -9.47 -21.13 -6.64
C LEU A 332 -8.03 -20.62 -6.60
N GLY A 333 -7.86 -19.39 -6.14
CA GLY A 333 -6.55 -18.76 -6.00
C GLY A 333 -6.44 -17.99 -4.69
N TYR A 334 -5.28 -17.35 -4.49
CA TYR A 334 -5.01 -16.51 -3.33
C TYR A 334 -4.82 -15.06 -3.79
N SER A 335 -5.29 -14.11 -2.98
CA SER A 335 -5.09 -12.67 -3.22
C SER A 335 -4.33 -12.05 -2.05
N PRO A 336 -3.53 -10.99 -2.28
CA PRO A 336 -2.70 -10.38 -1.25
C PRO A 336 -3.52 -9.63 -0.19
N SER A 337 -4.76 -9.24 -0.50
CA SER A 337 -5.65 -8.55 0.43
C SER A 337 -7.05 -9.17 0.46
N ALA A 338 -7.76 -9.02 1.58
CA ALA A 338 -9.15 -9.45 1.72
C ALA A 338 -10.07 -8.73 0.73
N ALA A 339 -9.81 -7.45 0.46
CA ALA A 339 -10.57 -6.65 -0.49
C ALA A 339 -10.43 -7.20 -1.92
N ASP A 340 -9.21 -7.54 -2.35
CA ASP A 340 -8.97 -8.14 -3.65
C ASP A 340 -9.59 -9.53 -3.76
N ALA A 341 -9.48 -10.36 -2.70
CA ALA A 341 -10.11 -11.69 -2.70
C ALA A 341 -11.63 -11.60 -2.82
N ASN A 342 -12.24 -10.67 -2.09
CA ASN A 342 -13.66 -10.39 -2.14
C ASN A 342 -14.09 -9.89 -3.53
N ALA A 343 -13.29 -9.03 -4.17
CA ALA A 343 -13.57 -8.50 -5.50
C ALA A 343 -13.64 -9.60 -6.56
N HIS A 344 -12.60 -10.44 -6.63
CA HIS A 344 -12.57 -11.56 -7.58
C HIS A 344 -13.73 -12.54 -7.33
N THR A 345 -13.99 -12.84 -6.05
CA THR A 345 -15.08 -13.74 -5.67
C THR A 345 -16.43 -13.17 -6.10
N ARG A 346 -16.68 -11.89 -5.83
CA ARG A 346 -17.91 -11.17 -6.24
C ARG A 346 -18.18 -11.28 -7.73
N GLN A 347 -17.15 -11.11 -8.55
CA GLN A 347 -17.27 -11.19 -10.01
C GLN A 347 -17.48 -12.63 -10.50
N SER A 348 -16.93 -13.60 -9.80
CA SER A 348 -16.96 -15.01 -10.18
C SER A 348 -18.24 -15.74 -9.73
N LEU A 349 -18.89 -15.27 -8.66
CA LEU A 349 -20.09 -15.91 -8.10
C LEU A 349 -21.26 -16.06 -9.08
N PRO A 350 -21.62 -15.06 -9.91
CA PRO A 350 -22.68 -15.22 -10.92
C PRO A 350 -22.38 -16.33 -11.94
N GLN A 351 -21.11 -16.50 -12.31
CA GLN A 351 -20.69 -17.58 -13.21
C GLN A 351 -20.77 -18.95 -12.54
N LEU A 352 -20.38 -19.05 -11.27
CA LEU A 352 -20.54 -20.29 -10.49
C LEU A 352 -22.02 -20.66 -10.33
N ALA A 353 -22.85 -19.67 -10.02
CA ALA A 353 -24.31 -19.81 -9.93
C ALA A 353 -24.94 -20.23 -11.27
N ALA A 354 -24.43 -19.73 -12.40
CA ALA A 354 -24.87 -20.16 -13.73
C ALA A 354 -24.65 -21.67 -13.96
N HIS A 355 -23.54 -22.23 -13.46
CA HIS A 355 -23.30 -23.69 -13.53
C HIS A 355 -24.30 -24.52 -12.70
N ALA A 356 -24.82 -23.97 -11.59
CA ALA A 356 -25.85 -24.60 -10.76
C ALA A 356 -27.28 -24.44 -11.32
N MET A 357 -27.48 -23.51 -12.26
CA MET A 357 -28.77 -23.12 -12.83
C MET A 357 -28.88 -23.40 -14.34
N ARG A 358 -28.39 -24.57 -14.76
CA ARG A 358 -28.23 -24.94 -16.18
C ARG A 358 -29.52 -24.83 -17.00
N GLU A 359 -30.67 -25.15 -16.41
CA GLU A 359 -31.97 -25.07 -17.08
C GLU A 359 -32.38 -23.63 -17.39
N GLN A 360 -32.27 -22.74 -16.39
CA GLN A 360 -32.58 -21.32 -16.54
C GLN A 360 -31.61 -20.68 -17.54
N VAL A 361 -30.31 -20.98 -17.43
CA VAL A 361 -29.28 -20.49 -18.35
C VAL A 361 -29.54 -20.96 -19.78
N ARG A 362 -29.84 -22.25 -19.98
CA ARG A 362 -30.17 -22.80 -21.31
C ARG A 362 -31.42 -22.15 -21.90
N TYR A 363 -32.46 -21.97 -21.08
CA TYR A 363 -33.68 -21.29 -21.49
C TYR A 363 -33.39 -19.84 -21.92
N LEU A 364 -32.65 -19.08 -21.12
CA LEU A 364 -32.31 -17.69 -21.41
C LEU A 364 -31.43 -17.56 -22.65
N LYS A 365 -30.36 -18.36 -22.77
CA LYS A 365 -29.52 -18.40 -23.99
C LYS A 365 -30.35 -18.65 -25.26
N LYS A 366 -31.37 -19.50 -25.16
CA LYS A 366 -32.28 -19.82 -26.27
C LYS A 366 -33.31 -18.72 -26.52
N ASN A 367 -33.70 -17.90 -25.55
CA ASN A 367 -34.90 -17.06 -25.63
C ASN A 367 -34.68 -15.55 -25.49
N THR A 368 -33.52 -15.06 -25.06
CA THR A 368 -33.23 -13.62 -24.94
C THR A 368 -32.45 -13.07 -26.13
N CYS A 369 -32.50 -11.74 -26.26
CA CYS A 369 -31.86 -10.93 -27.30
C CYS A 369 -32.14 -11.46 -28.72
N LYS A 370 -33.36 -11.94 -28.98
CA LYS A 370 -33.75 -12.50 -30.29
C LYS A 370 -34.06 -11.43 -31.32
N ASN A 371 -34.48 -10.25 -30.88
CA ASN A 371 -34.85 -9.18 -31.78
C ASN A 371 -33.59 -8.51 -32.34
N ALA A 372 -33.09 -9.05 -33.47
CA ALA A 372 -31.87 -8.57 -34.13
C ALA A 372 -31.91 -7.06 -34.43
N GLY A 373 -33.07 -6.51 -34.78
CA GLY A 373 -33.24 -5.08 -35.02
C GLY A 373 -33.02 -4.23 -33.77
N LYS A 374 -33.50 -4.69 -32.60
CA LYS A 374 -33.33 -3.98 -31.33
C LYS A 374 -31.91 -4.05 -30.76
N ILE A 375 -31.15 -5.11 -31.06
CA ILE A 375 -29.75 -5.25 -30.60
C ILE A 375 -28.73 -4.74 -31.62
N LEU A 376 -29.16 -4.38 -32.84
CA LEU A 376 -28.28 -3.89 -33.90
C LEU A 376 -27.32 -2.77 -33.45
N PRO A 377 -27.73 -1.78 -32.62
CA PRO A 377 -26.81 -0.74 -32.14
C PRO A 377 -25.62 -1.27 -31.34
N TYR A 378 -25.74 -2.45 -30.71
CA TYR A 378 -24.69 -3.08 -29.91
C TYR A 378 -23.60 -3.76 -30.74
N VAL A 379 -23.84 -4.07 -32.02
CA VAL A 379 -22.90 -4.83 -32.89
C VAL A 379 -21.52 -4.18 -33.01
N LYS A 380 -21.45 -2.84 -32.86
CA LYS A 380 -20.17 -2.10 -32.89
C LYS A 380 -19.40 -2.16 -31.56
N ILE A 381 -20.02 -2.69 -30.51
CA ILE A 381 -19.48 -2.76 -29.14
C ILE A 381 -19.06 -4.19 -28.81
N GLY A 382 -19.89 -5.16 -29.17
CA GLY A 382 -19.64 -6.58 -28.93
C GLY A 382 -20.62 -7.47 -29.68
N ASP A 383 -20.53 -8.77 -29.45
CA ASP A 383 -21.42 -9.75 -30.08
C ASP A 383 -22.64 -10.10 -29.22
N ARG A 384 -23.61 -10.77 -29.85
CA ARG A 384 -24.87 -11.19 -29.20
C ARG A 384 -24.65 -12.22 -28.10
N GLU A 385 -23.68 -13.11 -28.26
CA GLU A 385 -23.46 -14.19 -27.30
C GLU A 385 -22.95 -13.61 -25.97
N GLN A 386 -21.96 -12.72 -26.03
CA GLN A 386 -21.48 -11.95 -24.87
C GLN A 386 -22.59 -11.14 -24.22
N LEU A 387 -23.42 -10.44 -25.01
CA LEU A 387 -24.55 -9.65 -24.50
C LEU A 387 -25.55 -10.52 -23.72
N VAL A 388 -25.83 -11.72 -24.22
CA VAL A 388 -26.72 -12.68 -23.56
C VAL A 388 -26.10 -13.22 -22.27
N GLU A 389 -24.80 -13.54 -22.27
CA GLU A 389 -24.11 -13.97 -21.06
C GLU A 389 -24.06 -12.89 -19.98
N ASP A 390 -23.74 -11.66 -20.36
CA ASP A 390 -23.73 -10.49 -19.47
C ASP A 390 -25.11 -10.27 -18.83
N LEU A 391 -26.18 -10.38 -19.62
CA LEU A 391 -27.56 -10.25 -19.15
C LEU A 391 -27.91 -11.37 -18.15
N ILE A 392 -27.50 -12.61 -18.43
CA ILE A 392 -27.71 -13.76 -17.54
C ILE A 392 -26.96 -13.56 -16.22
N HIS A 393 -25.69 -13.16 -16.26
CA HIS A 393 -24.90 -12.91 -15.06
C HIS A 393 -25.44 -11.74 -14.24
N ALA A 394 -25.89 -10.66 -14.88
CA ALA A 394 -26.54 -9.54 -14.20
C ALA A 394 -27.85 -9.97 -13.51
N ALA A 395 -28.66 -10.79 -14.20
CA ALA A 395 -29.91 -11.31 -13.65
C ALA A 395 -29.67 -12.25 -12.45
N ILE A 396 -28.66 -13.12 -12.53
CA ILE A 396 -28.25 -13.99 -11.42
C ILE A 396 -27.71 -13.16 -10.25
N ALA A 397 -26.84 -12.17 -10.51
CA ALA A 397 -26.30 -11.28 -9.49
C ALA A 397 -27.40 -10.57 -8.69
N HIS A 398 -28.45 -10.13 -9.38
CA HIS A 398 -29.61 -9.50 -8.75
C HIS A 398 -30.50 -10.52 -8.03
N ALA A 399 -30.94 -11.57 -8.70
CA ALA A 399 -31.93 -12.51 -8.16
C ALA A 399 -31.40 -13.39 -7.02
N CYS A 400 -30.14 -13.84 -7.10
CA CYS A 400 -29.56 -14.77 -6.11
C CYS A 400 -28.79 -14.06 -5.00
N PHE A 401 -28.20 -12.89 -5.28
CA PHE A 401 -27.29 -12.23 -4.35
C PHE A 401 -27.74 -10.82 -3.94
N ASP A 402 -28.88 -10.33 -4.45
CA ASP A 402 -29.35 -8.94 -4.23
C ASP A 402 -28.26 -7.89 -4.51
N GLU A 403 -27.48 -8.11 -5.57
CA GLU A 403 -26.31 -7.31 -5.93
C GLU A 403 -25.27 -7.19 -4.80
N PHE A 404 -25.26 -8.18 -3.90
CA PHE A 404 -24.41 -8.32 -2.72
C PHE A 404 -24.67 -7.27 -1.64
N ALA A 405 -25.88 -6.67 -1.61
CA ALA A 405 -26.27 -5.72 -0.58
C ALA A 405 -26.26 -6.33 0.84
N ASN A 406 -26.52 -7.63 0.97
CA ASN A 406 -26.52 -8.38 2.23
C ASN A 406 -25.23 -9.19 2.46
N GLY A 407 -24.15 -8.85 1.73
CA GLY A 407 -22.89 -9.61 1.76
C GLY A 407 -22.83 -10.73 0.72
N MET A 408 -21.69 -11.43 0.68
CA MET A 408 -21.43 -12.55 -0.24
C MET A 408 -21.45 -13.88 0.53
N PRO A 409 -21.94 -14.98 -0.09
CA PRO A 409 -21.82 -16.30 0.50
C PRO A 409 -20.35 -16.67 0.71
N ARG A 410 -20.06 -17.30 1.85
CA ARG A 410 -18.71 -17.73 2.26
C ARG A 410 -18.51 -19.24 2.28
N ASN A 411 -19.59 -20.00 2.28
CA ASN A 411 -19.58 -21.45 2.34
C ASN A 411 -20.66 -22.05 1.43
N THR A 412 -20.63 -23.38 1.27
CA THR A 412 -21.56 -24.12 0.42
C THR A 412 -23.02 -23.86 0.82
N THR A 413 -23.33 -23.89 2.12
CA THR A 413 -24.70 -23.73 2.64
C THR A 413 -25.29 -22.35 2.31
N GLU A 414 -24.51 -21.29 2.50
CA GLU A 414 -24.93 -19.92 2.15
C GLU A 414 -25.14 -19.76 0.66
N PHE A 415 -24.24 -20.32 -0.16
CA PHE A 415 -24.35 -20.29 -1.61
C PHE A 415 -25.61 -21.02 -2.09
N GLU A 416 -25.84 -22.25 -1.62
CA GLU A 416 -27.03 -23.04 -1.97
C GLU A 416 -28.33 -22.35 -1.56
N ARG A 417 -28.34 -21.67 -0.40
CA ARG A 417 -29.48 -20.84 0.03
C ARG A 417 -29.74 -19.71 -0.97
N CYS A 418 -28.70 -18.95 -1.35
CA CYS A 418 -28.81 -17.89 -2.37
C CYS A 418 -29.36 -18.40 -3.70
N ILE A 419 -28.87 -19.55 -4.18
CA ILE A 419 -29.36 -20.17 -5.42
C ILE A 419 -30.82 -20.58 -5.27
N THR A 420 -31.18 -21.25 -4.17
CA THR A 420 -32.55 -21.74 -3.93
C THR A 420 -33.55 -20.61 -3.88
N THR A 421 -33.24 -19.54 -3.14
CA THR A 421 -34.10 -18.35 -3.04
C THR A 421 -34.22 -17.61 -4.38
N GLY A 422 -33.12 -17.44 -5.11
CA GLY A 422 -33.12 -16.67 -6.36
C GLY A 422 -33.61 -17.43 -7.59
N ARG A 423 -33.62 -18.77 -7.58
CA ARG A 423 -33.82 -19.62 -8.77
C ARG A 423 -35.08 -19.26 -9.56
N GLY A 424 -36.21 -19.08 -8.88
CA GLY A 424 -37.49 -18.74 -9.51
C GLY A 424 -37.52 -17.34 -10.13
N SER A 425 -36.69 -16.42 -9.63
CA SER A 425 -36.68 -15.01 -10.03
C SER A 425 -35.70 -14.70 -11.16
N VAL A 426 -34.71 -15.56 -11.42
CA VAL A 426 -33.68 -15.30 -12.46
C VAL A 426 -34.28 -15.06 -13.84
N VAL A 427 -35.24 -15.87 -14.29
CA VAL A 427 -35.85 -15.71 -15.62
C VAL A 427 -36.68 -14.42 -15.70
N PRO A 428 -37.63 -14.14 -14.78
CA PRO A 428 -38.34 -12.86 -14.77
C PRO A 428 -37.43 -11.62 -14.76
N VAL A 429 -36.37 -11.64 -13.93
CA VAL A 429 -35.40 -10.55 -13.84
C VAL A 429 -34.66 -10.37 -15.16
N ALA A 430 -34.18 -11.47 -15.78
CA ALA A 430 -33.50 -11.43 -17.06
C ALA A 430 -34.37 -10.82 -18.18
N LEU A 431 -35.65 -11.19 -18.24
CA LEU A 431 -36.59 -10.62 -19.22
C LEU A 431 -36.87 -9.14 -18.95
N LYS A 432 -36.93 -8.71 -17.68
CA LYS A 432 -37.04 -7.29 -17.34
C LYS A 432 -35.81 -6.51 -17.79
N ILE A 433 -34.62 -7.03 -17.52
CA ILE A 433 -33.34 -6.44 -17.97
C ILE A 433 -33.31 -6.36 -19.50
N GLU A 434 -33.79 -7.38 -20.22
CA GLU A 434 -33.86 -7.38 -21.69
C GLU A 434 -34.74 -6.23 -22.22
N GLN A 435 -35.90 -6.00 -21.61
CA GLN A 435 -36.77 -4.88 -22.02
C GLN A 435 -36.08 -3.52 -21.78
N GLN A 436 -35.39 -3.37 -20.65
CA GLN A 436 -34.61 -2.16 -20.35
C GLN A 436 -33.45 -1.98 -21.34
N LEU A 437 -32.78 -3.06 -21.71
CA LEU A 437 -31.72 -3.06 -22.73
C LEU A 437 -32.25 -2.57 -24.08
N TYR A 438 -33.44 -2.99 -24.51
CA TYR A 438 -34.03 -2.51 -25.76
C TYR A 438 -34.33 -1.01 -25.75
N VAL A 439 -34.81 -0.47 -24.62
CA VAL A 439 -35.02 0.97 -24.47
C VAL A 439 -33.67 1.71 -24.46
N LEU A 440 -32.68 1.17 -23.75
CA LEU A 440 -31.33 1.71 -23.70
C LEU A 440 -30.68 1.80 -25.09
N LEU A 441 -30.75 0.74 -25.88
CA LEU A 441 -30.12 0.67 -27.20
C LEU A 441 -30.81 1.60 -28.23
N ASP A 442 -32.10 1.86 -28.06
CA ASP A 442 -32.83 2.86 -28.85
C ASP A 442 -32.26 4.26 -28.59
N TYR A 443 -32.14 4.66 -27.32
CA TYR A 443 -31.50 5.92 -26.94
C TYR A 443 -30.03 5.99 -27.38
N TYR A 444 -29.29 4.89 -27.23
CA TYR A 444 -27.89 4.80 -27.67
C TYR A 444 -27.75 5.10 -29.16
N GLN A 445 -28.62 4.51 -29.99
CA GLN A 445 -28.64 4.76 -31.43
C GLN A 445 -28.95 6.24 -31.74
N GLN A 446 -29.94 6.82 -31.06
CA GLN A 446 -30.28 8.24 -31.22
C GLN A 446 -29.11 9.16 -30.84
N VAL A 447 -28.42 8.87 -29.73
CA VAL A 447 -27.23 9.61 -29.28
C VAL A 447 -26.13 9.52 -30.32
N CYS A 448 -25.84 8.33 -30.85
CA CYS A 448 -24.83 8.14 -31.89
C CYS A 448 -25.14 8.94 -33.17
N ALA A 449 -26.40 8.94 -33.61
CA ALA A 449 -26.84 9.72 -34.77
C ALA A 449 -26.67 11.22 -34.53
N ARG A 450 -27.10 11.72 -33.37
CA ARG A 450 -26.99 13.14 -33.02
C ARG A 450 -25.53 13.59 -32.84
N LEU A 451 -24.69 12.74 -32.26
CA LEU A 451 -23.24 12.97 -32.19
C LEU A 451 -22.63 13.13 -33.58
N HIS A 452 -22.97 12.24 -34.52
CA HIS A 452 -22.45 12.33 -35.88
C HIS A 452 -22.81 13.65 -36.56
N GLU A 453 -24.05 14.11 -36.41
CA GLU A 453 -24.54 15.40 -36.94
C GLU A 453 -23.84 16.60 -36.29
N LYS A 454 -23.67 16.58 -34.97
CA LYS A 454 -23.19 17.73 -34.19
C LYS A 454 -21.66 17.83 -34.13
N ARG A 455 -20.92 16.74 -34.38
CA ARG A 455 -19.45 16.67 -34.21
C ARG A 455 -18.69 17.75 -35.00
N GLY A 456 -19.14 18.10 -36.20
CA GLY A 456 -18.51 19.15 -37.01
C GLY A 456 -18.60 20.55 -36.40
N HIS A 457 -19.69 20.83 -35.67
CA HIS A 457 -19.97 22.15 -35.11
C HIS A 457 -19.54 22.26 -33.63
N PHE A 458 -19.58 21.16 -32.88
CA PHE A 458 -19.33 21.12 -31.43
C PHE A 458 -18.33 20.02 -31.03
N PRO A 459 -17.10 20.01 -31.59
CA PRO A 459 -16.17 18.89 -31.45
C PRO A 459 -15.73 18.63 -29.99
N VAL A 460 -15.59 19.68 -29.18
CA VAL A 460 -15.17 19.56 -27.77
C VAL A 460 -16.26 18.91 -26.93
N GLN A 461 -17.51 19.33 -27.09
CA GLN A 461 -18.66 18.81 -26.34
C GLN A 461 -18.99 17.38 -26.77
N CYS A 462 -18.93 17.09 -28.07
CA CYS A 462 -19.10 15.73 -28.58
C CYS A 462 -18.03 14.77 -28.03
N LYS A 463 -16.77 15.21 -27.88
CA LYS A 463 -15.72 14.38 -27.29
C LYS A 463 -15.99 13.99 -25.83
N ASP A 464 -16.46 14.92 -25.01
CA ASP A 464 -16.86 14.63 -23.62
C ASP A 464 -18.03 13.63 -23.55
N ILE A 465 -19.02 13.80 -24.43
CA ILE A 465 -20.18 12.91 -24.50
C ILE A 465 -19.77 11.51 -25.00
N GLU A 466 -18.88 11.41 -25.97
CA GLU A 466 -18.34 10.14 -26.46
C GLU A 466 -17.60 9.38 -25.35
N GLN A 467 -16.82 10.09 -24.53
CA GLN A 467 -16.17 9.50 -23.36
C GLN A 467 -17.20 9.00 -22.33
N GLN A 468 -18.22 9.81 -22.02
CA GLN A 468 -19.31 9.39 -21.13
C GLN A 468 -20.01 8.14 -21.68
N LEU A 469 -20.33 8.12 -22.98
CA LEU A 469 -21.03 7.02 -23.63
C LEU A 469 -20.22 5.71 -23.59
N ALA A 470 -18.92 5.79 -23.83
CA ALA A 470 -18.01 4.63 -23.77
C ALA A 470 -17.88 4.05 -22.35
N GLU A 471 -18.11 4.85 -21.30
CA GLU A 471 -18.13 4.36 -19.92
C GLU A 471 -19.48 3.71 -19.54
N LEU A 472 -20.59 4.21 -20.08
CA LEU A 472 -21.94 3.71 -19.79
C LEU A 472 -22.29 2.45 -20.59
N VAL A 473 -21.91 2.39 -21.87
CA VAL A 473 -22.22 1.28 -22.78
C VAL A 473 -20.93 0.78 -23.45
N CYS A 474 -20.38 -0.29 -22.91
CA CYS A 474 -19.17 -0.98 -23.38
C CYS A 474 -19.36 -2.49 -23.27
N ALA A 475 -18.44 -3.30 -23.80
CA ALA A 475 -18.50 -4.75 -23.60
C ALA A 475 -18.49 -5.09 -22.09
N GLY A 476 -19.35 -6.01 -21.64
CA GLY A 476 -19.44 -6.38 -20.22
C GLY A 476 -20.27 -5.43 -19.35
N PHE A 477 -20.87 -4.36 -19.91
CA PHE A 477 -21.43 -3.29 -19.09
C PHE A 477 -22.61 -3.72 -18.20
N MET A 478 -23.42 -4.71 -18.60
CA MET A 478 -24.59 -5.12 -17.82
C MET A 478 -24.19 -5.78 -16.50
N GLN A 479 -23.18 -6.66 -16.54
CA GLN A 479 -22.63 -7.28 -15.33
C GLN A 479 -21.95 -6.23 -14.44
N ARG A 480 -21.21 -5.28 -15.03
CA ARG A 480 -20.52 -4.22 -14.28
C ARG A 480 -21.47 -3.20 -13.65
N THR A 481 -22.58 -2.89 -14.31
CA THR A 481 -23.55 -1.88 -13.87
C THR A 481 -24.47 -2.42 -12.77
N GLY A 482 -24.90 -3.68 -12.88
CA GLY A 482 -25.92 -4.26 -12.01
C GLY A 482 -27.34 -3.87 -12.43
N ALA A 483 -28.33 -4.71 -12.11
CA ALA A 483 -29.70 -4.55 -12.59
C ALA A 483 -30.37 -3.27 -12.10
N ARG A 484 -30.17 -2.89 -10.82
CA ARG A 484 -30.76 -1.67 -10.24
C ARG A 484 -30.32 -0.40 -10.97
N GLN A 485 -29.06 -0.34 -11.36
CA GLN A 485 -28.50 0.83 -12.02
C GLN A 485 -28.71 0.80 -13.54
N LEU A 486 -28.84 -0.38 -14.14
CA LEU A 486 -29.23 -0.54 -15.55
C LEU A 486 -30.56 0.16 -15.84
N GLU A 487 -31.50 0.18 -14.89
CA GLU A 487 -32.78 0.88 -15.03
C GLU A 487 -32.61 2.40 -15.27
N GLN A 488 -31.49 2.98 -14.86
CA GLN A 488 -31.22 4.41 -14.96
C GLN A 488 -30.48 4.80 -16.24
N LEU A 489 -29.83 3.86 -16.93
CA LEU A 489 -29.04 4.17 -18.11
C LEU A 489 -29.84 4.86 -19.23
N PRO A 490 -31.11 4.46 -19.54
CA PRO A 490 -31.93 5.19 -20.51
C PRO A 490 -32.08 6.67 -20.18
N ARG A 491 -32.30 7.03 -18.91
CA ARG A 491 -32.42 8.43 -18.46
C ARG A 491 -31.11 9.20 -18.65
N TYR A 492 -29.96 8.56 -18.42
CA TYR A 492 -28.66 9.19 -18.67
C TYR A 492 -28.43 9.45 -20.16
N LEU A 493 -28.83 8.53 -21.04
CA LEU A 493 -28.72 8.74 -22.49
C LEU A 493 -29.72 9.79 -23.00
N GLU A 494 -30.93 9.83 -22.44
CA GLU A 494 -31.88 10.90 -22.70
C GLU A 494 -31.32 12.28 -22.28
N ALA A 495 -30.64 12.36 -21.13
CA ALA A 495 -29.96 13.57 -20.69
C ALA A 495 -28.86 14.03 -21.67
N ILE A 496 -28.15 13.08 -22.29
CA ILE A 496 -27.18 13.37 -23.35
C ILE A 496 -27.87 13.98 -24.57
N LEU A 497 -29.01 13.43 -25.01
CA LEU A 497 -29.78 13.98 -26.12
C LEU A 497 -30.25 15.41 -25.84
N VAL A 498 -30.82 15.64 -24.65
CA VAL A 498 -31.21 16.97 -24.19
C VAL A 498 -30.05 17.96 -24.26
N ARG A 499 -28.87 17.54 -23.82
CA ARG A 499 -27.66 18.37 -23.85
C ARG A 499 -27.28 18.73 -25.29
N LEU A 500 -27.18 17.73 -26.17
CA LEU A 500 -26.83 17.91 -27.59
C LEU A 500 -27.80 18.86 -28.30
N ASP A 501 -29.08 18.77 -28.00
CA ASP A 501 -30.12 19.59 -28.63
C ASP A 501 -30.10 21.06 -28.16
N ARG A 502 -29.54 21.31 -26.97
CA ARG A 502 -29.45 22.65 -26.37
C ARG A 502 -28.09 23.33 -26.57
N LEU A 503 -27.15 22.72 -27.29
CA LEU A 503 -25.81 23.28 -27.51
C LEU A 503 -25.84 24.60 -28.31
N GLY A 504 -26.79 24.75 -29.24
CA GLY A 504 -26.95 25.94 -30.06
C GLY A 504 -27.09 27.20 -29.22
N GLY A 505 -26.13 28.13 -29.34
CA GLY A 505 -26.12 29.39 -28.57
C GLY A 505 -25.75 29.26 -27.09
N ARG A 506 -25.37 28.07 -26.59
CA ARG A 506 -25.02 27.83 -25.18
C ARG A 506 -23.64 27.19 -24.98
N VAL A 507 -22.78 27.20 -25.99
CA VAL A 507 -21.48 26.52 -26.00
C VAL A 507 -20.57 26.98 -24.86
N GLU A 508 -20.51 28.29 -24.59
CA GLU A 508 -19.69 28.83 -23.49
C GLU A 508 -20.18 28.33 -22.12
N GLN A 509 -21.51 28.35 -21.90
CA GLN A 509 -22.10 27.83 -20.67
C GLN A 509 -21.83 26.33 -20.51
N ASP A 510 -22.03 25.53 -21.57
CA ASP A 510 -21.74 24.09 -21.55
C ASP A 510 -20.27 23.81 -21.21
N THR A 511 -19.35 24.59 -21.79
CA THR A 511 -17.91 24.48 -21.55
C THR A 511 -17.57 24.75 -20.08
N GLN A 512 -18.13 25.80 -19.47
CA GLN A 512 -17.94 26.09 -18.04
C GLN A 512 -18.48 24.97 -17.13
N LEU A 513 -19.61 24.36 -17.49
CA LEU A 513 -20.16 23.22 -16.75
C LEU A 513 -19.28 21.98 -16.89
N CYS A 514 -18.74 21.72 -18.09
CA CYS A 514 -17.81 20.63 -18.35
C CYS A 514 -16.50 20.77 -17.57
N GLU A 515 -15.96 21.98 -17.45
CA GLU A 515 -14.74 22.21 -16.67
C GLU A 515 -14.94 21.85 -15.20
N LYS A 516 -16.06 22.29 -14.61
CA LYS A 516 -16.44 21.94 -13.24
C LYS A 516 -16.58 20.44 -13.08
N LEU A 517 -17.27 19.78 -14.00
CA LEU A 517 -17.45 18.32 -13.97
C LEU A 517 -16.12 17.57 -14.13
N SER A 518 -15.26 18.00 -15.05
CA SER A 518 -13.95 17.40 -15.31
C SER A 518 -13.05 17.42 -14.07
N SER A 519 -13.10 18.49 -13.26
CA SER A 519 -12.37 18.56 -11.99
C SER A 519 -12.80 17.49 -10.97
N LEU A 520 -14.05 17.02 -11.05
CA LEU A 520 -14.59 15.97 -10.20
C LEU A 520 -14.39 14.56 -10.80
N GLN A 521 -14.39 14.44 -12.13
CA GLN A 521 -14.16 13.15 -12.81
C GLN A 521 -12.68 12.72 -12.78
N ARG A 522 -11.74 13.66 -12.96
CA ARG A 522 -10.29 13.37 -13.02
C ARG A 522 -9.76 12.57 -11.83
N PRO A 523 -10.09 12.89 -10.56
CA PRO A 523 -9.66 12.11 -9.42
C PRO A 523 -10.09 10.64 -9.49
N LEU A 524 -11.34 10.39 -9.91
CA LEU A 524 -11.85 9.03 -10.08
C LEU A 524 -11.12 8.29 -11.19
N HIS A 525 -10.92 8.92 -12.35
CA HIS A 525 -10.16 8.30 -13.44
C HIS A 525 -8.73 7.96 -13.04
N ASN A 526 -8.05 8.85 -12.31
CA ASN A 526 -6.70 8.60 -11.80
C ASN A 526 -6.65 7.43 -10.81
N LEU A 527 -7.68 7.32 -9.95
CA LEU A 527 -7.83 6.20 -9.02
C LEU A 527 -8.06 4.90 -9.77
N LEU A 528 -9.03 4.85 -10.69
CA LEU A 528 -9.36 3.65 -11.45
C LEU A 528 -8.28 3.23 -12.45
N TYR A 529 -7.47 4.18 -12.94
CA TYR A 529 -6.30 3.85 -13.77
C TYR A 529 -5.25 3.07 -12.97
N LYS A 530 -5.04 3.42 -11.69
CA LYS A 530 -4.06 2.75 -10.81
C LYS A 530 -4.64 1.51 -10.12
N TYR A 531 -5.93 1.56 -9.80
CA TYR A 531 -6.65 0.56 -9.03
C TYR A 531 -7.98 0.26 -9.74
N PRO A 532 -7.96 -0.45 -10.88
CA PRO A 532 -9.18 -0.73 -11.64
C PRO A 532 -10.21 -1.52 -10.82
N GLN A 533 -9.74 -2.35 -9.89
CA GLN A 533 -10.62 -3.14 -9.03
C GLN A 533 -11.39 -2.32 -7.98
N ALA A 534 -11.01 -1.06 -7.73
CA ALA A 534 -11.69 -0.19 -6.78
C ALA A 534 -13.20 -0.06 -7.06
N ILE A 535 -13.57 0.00 -8.35
CA ILE A 535 -14.97 0.07 -8.78
C ILE A 535 -15.77 -1.21 -8.41
N ILE A 536 -15.09 -2.30 -8.07
CA ILE A 536 -15.70 -3.61 -7.77
C ILE A 536 -15.76 -3.87 -6.26
N TYR A 537 -14.77 -3.45 -5.47
CA TYR A 537 -14.80 -3.68 -4.02
C TYR A 537 -15.29 -2.49 -3.20
N ASP A 538 -15.08 -1.26 -3.64
CA ASP A 538 -15.40 -0.09 -2.84
C ASP A 538 -16.72 0.54 -3.25
N GLU A 539 -17.65 0.48 -2.30
CA GLU A 539 -18.98 1.02 -2.48
C GLU A 539 -18.97 2.54 -2.62
N GLN A 540 -18.11 3.26 -1.89
CA GLN A 540 -18.02 4.71 -1.99
C GLN A 540 -17.48 5.13 -3.35
N VAL A 541 -16.50 4.40 -3.91
CA VAL A 541 -16.01 4.62 -5.28
C VAL A 541 -17.11 4.39 -6.31
N ARG A 542 -17.91 3.32 -6.19
CA ARG A 542 -19.08 3.11 -7.06
C ARG A 542 -20.14 4.19 -6.93
N GLN A 543 -20.52 4.51 -5.69
CA GLN A 543 -21.52 5.54 -5.42
C GLN A 543 -21.06 6.88 -6.00
N TYR A 544 -19.78 7.22 -5.86
CA TYR A 544 -19.18 8.39 -6.48
C TYR A 544 -19.28 8.36 -8.01
N ARG A 545 -18.96 7.23 -8.65
CA ARG A 545 -19.10 7.07 -10.11
C ARG A 545 -20.52 7.34 -10.59
N TRP A 546 -21.54 6.90 -9.86
CA TRP A 546 -22.94 7.13 -10.22
C TRP A 546 -23.44 8.54 -9.88
N LEU A 547 -22.95 9.13 -8.79
CA LEU A 547 -23.20 10.53 -8.47
C LEU A 547 -22.70 11.50 -9.55
N LEU A 548 -21.63 11.15 -10.28
CA LEU A 548 -21.18 11.92 -11.44
C LEU A 548 -22.22 11.91 -12.58
N GLU A 549 -22.93 10.80 -12.81
CA GLU A 549 -24.00 10.74 -13.82
C GLU A 549 -25.23 11.53 -13.36
N GLU A 550 -25.60 11.44 -12.07
CA GLU A 550 -26.66 12.30 -11.53
C GLU A 550 -26.30 13.77 -11.64
N LEU A 551 -25.03 14.13 -11.40
CA LEU A 551 -24.55 15.50 -11.58
C LEU A 551 -24.68 15.92 -13.05
N ARG A 552 -24.34 15.05 -14.02
CA ARG A 552 -24.55 15.34 -15.45
C ARG A 552 -26.02 15.63 -15.76
N VAL A 553 -26.96 14.83 -15.25
CA VAL A 553 -28.39 15.10 -15.40
C VAL A 553 -28.77 16.46 -14.79
N SER A 554 -28.29 16.76 -13.58
CA SER A 554 -28.55 18.04 -12.90
C SER A 554 -27.99 19.26 -13.63
N LEU A 555 -26.84 19.13 -14.29
CA LEU A 555 -26.20 20.23 -15.00
C LEU A 555 -26.82 20.47 -16.37
N PHE A 556 -27.11 19.40 -17.12
CA PHE A 556 -27.47 19.51 -18.55
C PHE A 556 -28.94 19.25 -18.87
N ALA A 557 -29.66 18.52 -18.01
CA ALA A 557 -31.01 18.03 -18.28
C ALA A 557 -31.92 18.04 -17.04
N GLN A 558 -32.00 19.19 -16.36
CA GLN A 558 -32.74 19.34 -15.09
C GLN A 558 -34.19 18.84 -15.13
N GLN A 559 -34.86 18.93 -16.28
CA GLN A 559 -36.25 18.48 -16.42
C GLN A 559 -36.44 16.97 -16.19
N LEU A 560 -35.39 16.15 -16.36
CA LEU A 560 -35.46 14.70 -16.17
C LEU A 560 -35.40 14.28 -14.70
N LYS A 561 -35.05 15.23 -13.80
CA LYS A 561 -34.84 15.02 -12.36
C LYS A 561 -33.74 13.99 -12.05
N THR A 562 -33.22 14.05 -10.83
CA THR A 562 -32.19 13.13 -10.33
C THR A 562 -32.79 12.13 -9.37
N VAL A 563 -32.24 10.91 -9.31
CA VAL A 563 -32.69 9.87 -8.38
C VAL A 563 -32.34 10.24 -6.95
N VAL A 564 -31.16 10.85 -6.78
CA VAL A 564 -30.71 11.37 -5.50
C VAL A 564 -30.44 12.88 -5.59
N PRO A 565 -30.64 13.64 -4.51
CA PRO A 565 -30.31 15.06 -4.49
C PRO A 565 -28.79 15.30 -4.69
N VAL A 566 -28.39 15.93 -5.80
CA VAL A 566 -26.98 16.09 -6.18
C VAL A 566 -26.59 17.56 -6.40
N SER A 567 -25.33 17.90 -6.13
CA SER A 567 -24.71 19.18 -6.45
C SER A 567 -23.19 19.02 -6.51
N ILE A 568 -22.46 19.98 -7.08
CA ILE A 568 -20.98 19.99 -7.10
C ILE A 568 -20.41 19.80 -5.68
N GLN A 569 -20.97 20.49 -4.69
CA GLN A 569 -20.54 20.39 -3.30
C GLN A 569 -20.78 18.99 -2.72
N ARG A 570 -21.92 18.35 -3.03
CA ARG A 570 -22.22 17.00 -2.57
C ARG A 570 -21.33 15.95 -3.21
N VAL A 571 -21.06 16.06 -4.52
CA VAL A 571 -20.11 15.18 -5.21
C VAL A 571 -18.72 15.37 -4.60
N SER A 572 -18.24 16.60 -4.42
CA SER A 572 -16.95 16.86 -3.77
C SER A 572 -16.88 16.27 -2.35
N LYS A 573 -17.96 16.31 -1.57
CA LYS A 573 -18.01 15.71 -0.23
C LYS A 573 -18.01 14.18 -0.31
N ALA A 574 -18.68 13.59 -1.28
CA ALA A 574 -18.65 12.15 -1.51
C ALA A 574 -17.23 11.67 -1.87
N TRP A 575 -16.47 12.44 -2.65
CA TRP A 575 -15.06 12.14 -2.91
C TRP A 575 -14.22 12.11 -1.62
N GLN A 576 -14.41 13.10 -0.73
CA GLN A 576 -13.69 13.17 0.55
C GLN A 576 -14.05 12.03 1.50
N ALA A 577 -15.19 11.40 1.32
CA ALA A 577 -15.60 10.25 2.11
C ALA A 577 -14.91 8.95 1.68
N ILE A 578 -14.36 8.89 0.46
CA ILE A 578 -13.59 7.74 -0.02
C ILE A 578 -12.30 7.65 0.80
N ASP A 579 -12.09 6.53 1.49
CA ASP A 579 -10.85 6.28 2.21
C ASP A 579 -9.71 5.98 1.24
N LEU A 580 -9.03 7.04 0.81
CA LEU A 580 -7.89 6.97 -0.07
C LEU A 580 -6.68 6.25 0.57
N ASN A 581 -6.70 5.90 1.86
CA ASN A 581 -5.64 5.07 2.43
C ASN A 581 -5.68 3.63 1.87
N HIS A 582 -6.83 3.16 1.40
CA HIS A 582 -6.96 1.88 0.69
C HIS A 582 -6.35 1.89 -0.72
N TYR A 583 -6.08 3.08 -1.25
CA TYR A 583 -5.51 3.29 -2.59
C TYR A 583 -4.30 4.19 -2.42
N PRO A 584 -3.10 3.66 -2.18
CA PRO A 584 -1.91 4.50 -2.07
C PRO A 584 -1.62 5.20 -3.41
N LEU A 585 -2.37 6.28 -3.67
CA LEU A 585 -2.28 7.14 -4.82
C LEU A 585 -0.93 7.82 -4.69
N ALA A 586 0.07 7.21 -5.32
CA ALA A 586 1.31 7.90 -5.64
C ALA A 586 0.91 9.12 -6.45
N VAL A 587 0.97 10.32 -5.89
CA VAL A 587 0.89 11.56 -6.67
C VAL A 587 2.09 11.61 -7.58
#